data_AF-A0A1E4GVF9-F1
#
_entry.id   AF-A0A1E4GVF9-F1
#
_cell.length_a   1.000
_cell.length_b   1.000
_cell.length_c   1.000
_cell.angle_alpha   90.00
_cell.angle_beta   90.00
_cell.angle_gamma   90.00
#
_symmetry.space_group_name_H-M   'P 1'
#
loop_
_entity.id
_entity.type
_entity.pdbx_description
1 polymer ?
#
loop_
_entity_poly.entity_id
_entity_poly.type
_entity_poly.pdbx_seq_one_letter_code
_entity_poly.pdbx_strand_id
1 'polypeptide(L)'
;MNPNIERLKLIFIGIFALATVGVGVWQVGWAMPAKKCAEARKWWDPSERVCATPVLISDITGRVITDQKALAEAKKALGRGDAAPANPPAK
;
A
#
# COMPACT_ATOMS: atom_id res chain seq x y z
N MET A 1 -46.39 -23.21 0.33
CA MET A 1 -44.99 -22.91 0.72
C MET A 1 -44.99 -22.50 2.19
N ASN A 2 -44.11 -23.04 3.04
CA ASN A 2 -44.13 -22.76 4.48
C ASN A 2 -43.58 -21.34 4.74
N PRO A 3 -44.38 -20.40 5.30
CA PRO A 3 -43.97 -19.01 5.48
C PRO A 3 -42.74 -18.84 6.39
N ASN A 4 -42.50 -19.79 7.29
CA ASN A 4 -41.31 -19.79 8.14
C ASN A 4 -40.02 -20.09 7.35
N ILE A 5 -40.10 -21.02 6.40
CA ILE A 5 -38.96 -21.38 5.52
C ILE A 5 -38.61 -20.19 4.60
N GLU A 6 -39.62 -19.50 4.05
CA GLU A 6 -39.39 -18.34 3.19
C GLU A 6 -38.73 -17.18 3.94
N ARG A 7 -39.16 -16.89 5.17
CA ARG A 7 -38.52 -15.86 6.00
C ARG A 7 -37.07 -16.20 6.31
N LEU A 8 -36.79 -17.44 6.71
CA LEU A 8 -35.43 -17.88 7.01
C LEU A 8 -34.51 -17.76 5.79
N LYS A 9 -34.99 -18.21 4.63
CA LYS A 9 -34.28 -18.09 3.34
C LYS A 9 -33.91 -16.63 3.04
N LEU A 10 -34.85 -15.71 3.18
CA LEU A 10 -34.63 -14.29 2.92
C LEU A 10 -33.61 -13.67 3.88
N ILE A 11 -33.65 -14.04 5.17
CA ILE A 11 -32.66 -13.59 6.16
C ILE A 11 -31.26 -14.07 5.78
N PHE A 12 -31.11 -15.35 5.41
CA PHE A 12 -29.82 -15.89 4.97
C PHE A 12 -29.28 -15.18 3.74
N ILE A 13 -30.12 -14.97 2.73
CA ILE A 13 -29.74 -14.24 1.52
C ILE A 13 -29.35 -12.80 1.86
N GLY A 14 -30.09 -12.13 2.74
CA GLY A 14 -29.79 -10.77 3.18
C GLY A 14 -28.42 -10.67 3.86
N ILE A 15 -28.13 -11.55 4.82
CA ILE A 15 -26.85 -11.60 5.52
C ILE A 15 -25.71 -11.91 4.54
N PHE A 16 -25.91 -12.89 3.65
CA PHE A 16 -24.92 -13.25 2.65
C PHE A 16 -24.61 -12.09 1.70
N ALA A 17 -25.63 -11.38 1.23
CA ALA A 17 -25.45 -10.22 0.36
C ALA A 17 -24.68 -9.10 1.09
N LEU A 18 -25.04 -8.79 2.34
CA LEU A 18 -24.34 -7.80 3.16
C LEU A 18 -22.87 -8.15 3.39
N ALA A 19 -22.59 -9.41 3.74
CA ALA A 19 -21.22 -9.88 3.93
C ALA A 19 -20.39 -9.75 2.63
N THR A 20 -20.98 -10.14 1.50
CA THR A 20 -20.34 -10.05 0.18
C THR A 20 -19.99 -8.59 -0.18
N VAL A 21 -20.94 -7.67 0.03
CA VAL A 21 -20.70 -6.23 -0.18
C VAL A 21 -19.61 -5.71 0.76
N GLY A 22 -19.63 -6.11 2.03
CA GLY A 22 -18.60 -5.74 3.00
C GLY A 22 -17.19 -6.16 2.55
N VAL A 23 -17.04 -7.40 2.09
CA VAL A 23 -15.77 -7.90 1.53
C VAL A 23 -15.38 -7.13 0.27
N GLY A 24 -16.34 -6.81 -0.60
CA GLY A 24 -16.11 -6.02 -1.81
C GLY A 24 -15.57 -4.62 -1.50
N VAL A 25 -16.18 -3.92 -0.54
CA VAL A 25 -15.72 -2.59 -0.08
C VAL A 25 -14.32 -2.67 0.50
N TRP A 26 -14.02 -3.69 1.30
CA TRP A 26 -12.69 -3.89 1.86
C TRP A 26 -11.63 -4.18 0.78
N GLN A 27 -11.96 -5.01 -0.22
CA GLN A 27 -11.07 -5.29 -1.34
C GLN A 27 -10.71 -4.02 -2.12
N VAL A 28 -11.71 -3.19 -2.42
CA VAL A 28 -11.50 -1.93 -3.15
C VAL A 28 -10.77 -0.89 -2.32
N GLY A 29 -11.11 -0.75 -1.03
CA GLY A 29 -10.56 0.28 -0.17
C GLY A 29 -9.14 -0.02 0.35
N TRP A 30 -8.76 -1.30 0.49
CA TRP A 30 -7.49 -1.68 1.11
C TRP A 30 -6.68 -2.67 0.29
N ALA A 31 -7.26 -3.80 -0.10
CA ALA A 31 -6.47 -4.88 -0.69
C ALA A 31 -5.91 -4.52 -2.08
N MET A 32 -6.72 -3.91 -2.95
CA MET A 32 -6.28 -3.48 -4.28
C MET A 32 -5.24 -2.35 -4.23
N PRO A 33 -5.46 -1.24 -3.48
CA PRO A 33 -4.46 -0.20 -3.30
C PRO A 33 -3.14 -0.72 -2.72
N ALA A 34 -3.21 -1.60 -1.72
CA ALA A 34 -2.02 -2.21 -1.12
C ALA A 34 -1.20 -3.00 -2.15
N LYS A 35 -1.86 -3.84 -2.95
CA LYS A 35 -1.20 -4.59 -4.04
C LYS A 35 -0.56 -3.66 -5.06
N LYS A 36 -1.27 -2.63 -5.51
CA LYS A 36 -0.75 -1.65 -6.48
C LYS A 36 0.46 -0.88 -5.93
N CYS A 37 0.43 -0.55 -4.65
CA CYS A 37 1.54 0.13 -3.99
C CYS A 37 2.78 -0.76 -3.86
N ALA A 38 2.58 -2.03 -3.49
CA ALA A 38 3.66 -3.02 -3.42
C ALA A 38 4.27 -3.31 -4.80
N GLU A 39 3.45 -3.42 -5.85
CA GLU A 39 3.91 -3.53 -7.25
C GLU A 39 4.80 -2.34 -7.66
N ALA A 40 4.49 -1.14 -7.16
CA ALA A 40 5.28 0.06 -7.38
C ALA A 40 6.53 0.17 -6.49
N ARG A 41 6.88 -0.88 -5.72
CA ARG A 41 7.96 -0.89 -4.71
C ARG A 41 7.86 0.24 -3.69
N LYS A 42 6.64 0.65 -3.38
CA LYS A 42 6.32 1.68 -2.39
C LYS A 42 5.73 1.03 -1.14
N TRP A 43 5.60 1.80 -0.06
CA TRP A 43 5.02 1.32 1.18
C TRP A 43 3.55 1.73 1.29
N TRP A 44 2.67 0.75 1.48
CA TRP A 44 1.26 0.99 1.75
C TRP A 44 1.01 1.31 3.22
N ASP A 45 0.39 2.45 3.50
CA ASP A 45 -0.16 2.78 4.81
C ASP A 45 -1.68 2.46 4.86
N PRO A 46 -2.10 1.44 5.63
CA PRO A 46 -3.52 1.07 5.73
C PRO A 46 -4.37 2.07 6.52
N SER A 47 -3.77 2.94 7.34
CA SER A 47 -4.48 3.90 8.20
C SER A 47 -4.95 5.10 7.39
N GLU A 48 -4.02 5.74 6.68
CA GLU A 48 -4.32 6.88 5.81
C GLU A 48 -4.74 6.46 4.40
N ARG A 49 -4.60 5.17 4.05
CA ARG A 49 -4.86 4.61 2.72
C ARG A 49 -4.02 5.29 1.63
N VAL A 50 -2.77 5.59 1.96
CA VAL A 50 -1.82 6.25 1.06
C VAL A 50 -0.65 5.34 0.71
N CYS A 51 -0.11 5.55 -0.48
CA CYS A 51 1.07 4.86 -0.95
C CYS A 51 2.30 5.77 -0.76
N ALA A 52 3.07 5.52 0.29
CA ALA A 52 4.23 6.30 0.68
C ALA A 52 5.49 5.87 -0.10
N THR A 53 6.35 6.84 -0.41
CA THR A 53 7.63 6.56 -1.07
C THR A 53 8.72 6.43 0.00
N PRO A 54 9.46 5.31 0.05
CA PRO A 54 10.54 5.17 1.01
C PRO A 54 11.70 6.11 0.63
N VAL A 55 12.23 6.81 1.63
CA VAL A 55 13.34 7.76 1.48
C VAL A 55 14.50 7.34 2.37
N LEU A 56 15.73 7.66 1.96
CA LEU A 56 16.91 7.40 2.78
C LEU A 56 17.00 8.43 3.90
N ILE A 57 17.39 7.96 5.08
CA ILE A 57 17.75 8.87 6.19
C ILE A 57 18.88 9.83 5.79
N SER A 58 19.80 9.40 4.93
CA SER A 58 20.86 10.26 4.38
C SER A 58 20.31 11.41 3.52
N ASP A 59 19.20 11.19 2.79
CA ASP A 59 18.57 12.22 1.96
C ASP A 59 17.93 13.32 2.83
N ILE A 60 17.51 12.98 4.06
CA ILE A 60 16.88 13.93 5.00
C ILE A 60 17.95 14.62 5.86
N THR A 61 18.91 13.85 6.37
CA THR A 61 19.89 14.33 7.36
C THR A 61 21.14 14.93 6.74
N GLY A 62 21.33 14.80 5.41
CA GLY A 62 22.53 15.22 4.70
C GLY A 62 23.79 14.40 5.04
N ARG A 63 23.68 13.41 5.93
CA ARG A 63 24.78 12.49 6.27
C ARG A 63 24.83 11.40 5.22
N VAL A 64 25.54 11.66 4.13
CA VAL A 64 25.73 10.70 3.05
C VAL A 64 26.43 9.44 3.57
N ILE A 65 25.97 8.29 3.09
CA ILE A 65 26.68 7.02 3.32
C ILE A 65 28.01 7.12 2.56
N THR A 66 29.12 7.17 3.29
CA THR A 66 30.47 7.32 2.73
C THR A 66 30.92 6.08 1.94
N ASP A 67 30.38 4.91 2.31
CA ASP A 67 30.62 3.65 1.63
C ASP A 67 29.75 3.50 0.38
N GLN A 68 30.38 3.59 -0.80
CA GLN A 68 29.69 3.47 -2.09
C GLN A 68 28.94 2.14 -2.25
N LYS A 69 29.45 1.04 -1.67
CA LYS A 69 28.75 -0.25 -1.68
C LYS A 69 27.45 -0.20 -0.87
N ALA A 70 27.50 0.34 0.34
CA ALA A 70 26.33 0.47 1.21
C ALA A 70 25.29 1.45 0.61
N LEU A 71 25.74 2.51 -0.06
CA LEU A 71 24.87 3.45 -0.76
C LEU A 71 24.15 2.76 -1.95
N ALA A 72 24.90 1.99 -2.76
CA ALA A 72 24.35 1.26 -3.89
C ALA A 72 23.33 0.19 -3.46
N GLU A 73 23.62 -0.55 -2.39
CA GLU A 73 22.69 -1.52 -1.81
C GLU A 73 21.41 -0.84 -1.29
N ALA A 74 21.55 0.29 -0.60
CA ALA A 74 20.42 1.03 -0.07
C ALA A 74 19.54 1.61 -1.19
N LYS A 75 20.13 2.15 -2.27
CA LYS A 75 19.38 2.59 -3.46
C LYS A 75 18.68 1.43 -4.17
N LYS A 76 19.34 0.27 -4.27
CA LYS A 76 18.75 -0.94 -4.85
C LYS A 76 17.56 -1.43 -4.02
N ALA A 77 17.66 -1.41 -2.70
CA ALA A 77 16.56 -1.79 -1.79
C ALA A 77 15.32 -0.90 -1.97
N LEU A 78 15.52 0.38 -2.29
CA LEU A 78 14.44 1.33 -2.60
C LEU A 78 13.91 1.21 -4.02
N GLY A 79 14.51 0.33 -4.84
CA GLY A 79 14.20 0.23 -6.26
C GLY A 79 14.59 1.45 -7.08
N ARG A 80 15.41 2.36 -6.52
CA ARG A 80 15.89 3.58 -7.18
C ARG A 80 17.12 3.22 -8.01
N GLY A 81 16.90 2.56 -9.15
CA GLY A 81 17.94 2.41 -10.17
C GLY A 81 18.35 3.79 -10.69
N ASP A 82 19.61 4.18 -10.45
CA ASP A 82 20.33 5.32 -11.01
C ASP A 82 19.54 6.62 -11.26
N ALA A 83 18.60 6.97 -10.38
CA ALA A 83 18.00 8.30 -10.41
C ALA A 83 19.05 9.31 -9.92
N ALA A 84 19.46 10.17 -10.85
CA ALA A 84 20.42 11.26 -10.68
C ALA A 84 20.19 12.04 -9.37
N PRO A 85 21.27 12.49 -8.70
CA PRO A 85 21.17 13.24 -7.46
C PRO A 85 20.28 14.47 -7.69
N ALA A 86 19.25 14.62 -6.84
CA ALA A 86 18.48 15.84 -6.78
C ALA A 86 19.43 17.01 -6.49
N ASN A 87 19.36 18.06 -7.32
CA ASN A 87 20.22 19.23 -7.22
C ASN A 87 20.28 19.75 -5.77
N PRO A 88 21.48 20.09 -5.26
CA PRO A 88 21.58 20.75 -3.96
C PRO A 88 20.84 22.09 -3.97
N PRO A 89 20.23 22.49 -2.85
CA PRO A 89 19.55 23.79 -2.75
C PRO A 89 20.55 24.91 -3.07
N ALA A 90 20.13 25.81 -3.97
CA ALA A 90 20.89 26.99 -4.33
C ALA A 90 21.16 27.86 -3.08
N LYS A 91 22.40 28.35 -2.98
CA LYS A 91 22.88 29.26 -1.94
C LYS A 91 22.03 30.52 -1.82
#